data_AF-A0A921BG46-F1
#
_entry.id   AF-A0A921BG46-F1
#
_cell.length_a   1.000
_cell.length_b   1.000
_cell.length_c   1.000
_cell.angle_alpha   90.00
_cell.angle_beta   90.00
_cell.angle_gamma   90.00
#
_symmetry.space_group_name_H-M   'P 1'
#
loop_
_entity.id
_entity.type
_entity.pdbx_description
1 polymer ?
#
loop_
_entity_poly.entity_id
_entity_poly.type
_entity_poly.pdbx_seq_one_letter_code
_entity_poly.pdbx_strand_id
1 'polypeptide(L)' 'MGDPRLSIEERYESKSEYLRDTERDALVLIEKGYLLEEDLQPVIELAARKYDYFSTLE' A
#
# COMPACT_ATOMS: atom_id res chain seq x y z
N MET A 1 19.88 17.61 -5.58
CA MET A 1 18.65 17.64 -4.74
C MET A 1 18.12 16.23 -4.70
N GLY A 2 17.91 15.69 -3.50
CA GLY A 2 17.57 14.27 -3.28
C GLY A 2 16.15 13.89 -3.70
N ASP A 3 15.76 12.65 -3.45
CA ASP A 3 14.38 12.20 -3.65
C ASP A 3 13.45 12.97 -2.69
N PRO A 4 12.43 13.69 -3.20
CA PRO A 4 11.53 14.46 -2.36
C PRO A 4 10.53 13.57 -1.58
N ARG A 5 10.47 12.28 -1.87
CA ARG A 5 9.56 11.35 -1.19
C ARG A 5 10.22 10.89 0.11
N LEU A 6 9.44 10.98 1.19
CA LEU A 6 9.76 10.31 2.46
C LEU A 6 9.96 8.81 2.24
N SER A 7 10.82 8.20 3.05
CA SER A 7 10.93 6.75 3.11
C SER A 7 9.57 6.12 3.50
N ILE A 8 9.44 4.82 3.30
CA ILE A 8 8.19 4.14 3.67
C ILE A 8 7.95 4.16 5.19
N GLU A 9 9.02 4.12 5.98
CA GLU A 9 8.99 4.15 7.44
C GLU A 9 8.74 5.57 7.98
N GLU A 10 9.20 6.60 7.29
CA GLU A 10 8.87 7.99 7.62
C GLU A 10 7.42 8.35 7.26
N ARG A 11 6.84 7.65 6.27
CA ARG A 11 5.49 7.92 5.77
C ARG A 11 4.40 7.22 6.58
N TYR A 12 4.67 6.03 7.10
CA TYR A 12 3.69 5.21 7.82
C TYR A 12 4.27 4.75 9.16
N GLU A 13 3.50 4.88 10.24
CA GLU A 13 3.90 4.44 11.58
C GLU A 13 4.08 2.92 11.66
N SER A 14 3.41 2.16 10.79
CA SER A 14 3.55 0.70 10.73
C SER A 14 3.08 0.11 9.39
N LYS A 15 3.52 -1.13 9.11
CA LYS A 15 2.99 -1.95 8.01
C LYS A 15 1.47 -2.10 8.06
N SER A 16 0.93 -2.27 9.26
CA SER A 16 -0.52 -2.41 9.46
C SER A 16 -1.29 -1.14 9.08
N GLU A 17 -0.73 0.04 9.35
CA GLU A 17 -1.33 1.30 8.91
C GLU A 17 -1.34 1.42 7.40
N TYR A 18 -0.19 1.19 6.77
CA TYR A 18 -0.06 1.17 5.31
C TYR A 18 -1.07 0.23 4.64
N LEU A 19 -1.25 -0.99 5.18
CA LEU A 19 -2.19 -1.96 4.63
C LEU A 19 -3.65 -1.54 4.82
N ARG A 20 -4.02 -0.96 5.97
CA ARG A 20 -5.38 -0.43 6.20
C ARG A 20 -5.70 0.71 5.23
N ASP A 21 -4.77 1.64 5.03
CA ASP A 21 -4.95 2.74 4.08
C ASP A 21 -5.06 2.22 2.65
N THR A 22 -4.23 1.24 2.28
CA THR A 22 -4.27 0.60 0.97
C THR A 22 -5.61 -0.11 0.73
N GLU A 23 -6.13 -0.82 1.74
CA GLU A 23 -7.44 -1.49 1.67
C GLU A 23 -8.57 -0.49 1.51
N ARG A 24 -8.58 0.59 2.30
CA ARG A 24 -9.57 1.66 2.16
C ARG A 24 -9.59 2.21 0.73
N ASP A 25 -8.41 2.52 0.19
CA ASP A 25 -8.31 3.11 -1.15
C ASP A 25 -8.70 2.10 -2.24
N ALA A 26 -8.36 0.82 -2.07
CA ALA A 26 -8.79 -0.27 -2.97
C ALA A 26 -10.32 -0.43 -2.97
N LEU A 27 -10.99 -0.36 -1.82
CA LEU A 27 -12.45 -0.39 -1.71
C LEU A 27 -13.11 0.78 -2.46
N VAL A 28 -12.52 1.98 -2.41
CA VAL A 28 -12.98 3.14 -3.19
C VAL A 28 -12.83 2.89 -4.70
N LEU A 29 -11.79 2.18 -5.13
CA LEU A 29 -11.61 1.81 -6.53
C LEU A 29 -12.62 0.74 -6.98
N ILE A 30 -12.97 -0.20 -6.10
CA ILE A 30 -14.03 -1.19 -6.33
C ILE A 30 -15.37 -0.50 -6.53
N GLU A 31 -15.75 0.42 -5.62
CA GLU A 31 -17.00 1.17 -5.71
C GLU A 31 -17.12 1.94 -7.05
N LYS A 32 -15.99 2.45 -7.55
CA LYS A 32 -15.91 3.17 -8.82
C LYS A 32 -15.80 2.27 -10.05
N GLY A 33 -15.70 0.95 -9.88
CA GLY A 33 -15.56 -0.02 -10.96
C GLY A 33 -14.17 -0.02 -11.62
N TYR A 34 -13.14 0.47 -10.93
CA TYR A 34 -11.75 0.44 -11.41
C TYR A 34 -10.97 -0.80 -10.93
N LEU A 35 -11.48 -1.49 -9.90
CA LEU A 35 -10.91 -2.72 -9.36
C LEU A 35 -12.05 -3.73 -9.17
N LEU A 36 -11.79 -5.02 -9.43
CA LEU A 36 -12.76 -6.08 -9.17
C LEU A 36 -12.72 -6.47 -7.69
N GLU A 37 -13.86 -6.84 -7.11
CA GLU A 37 -13.93 -7.31 -5.72
C GLU A 37 -13.03 -8.53 -5.46
N GLU A 38 -12.96 -9.45 -6.42
CA GLU A 38 -12.10 -10.66 -6.35
C GLU A 38 -10.59 -10.34 -6.33
N ASP A 39 -10.20 -9.17 -6.85
CA ASP A 39 -8.81 -8.73 -6.91
C ASP A 39 -8.35 -8.02 -5.64
N LEU A 40 -9.25 -7.73 -4.69
CA LEU A 40 -8.90 -7.02 -3.46
C LEU A 40 -7.78 -7.74 -2.69
N GLN A 41 -7.96 -9.03 -2.42
CA GLN A 41 -7.01 -9.80 -1.62
C GLN A 41 -5.62 -9.92 -2.30
N PRO A 42 -5.52 -10.29 -3.59
CA PRO A 42 -4.25 -10.23 -4.33
C PRO A 42 -3.55 -8.86 -4.29
N VAL A 43 -4.33 -7.77 -4.35
CA VAL A 43 -3.79 -6.40 -4.26
C VAL A 43 -3.19 -6.12 -2.89
N ILE A 44 -3.87 -6.51 -1.81
CA ILE A 44 -3.36 -6.36 -0.44
C ILE A 44 -2.09 -7.18 -0.20
N GLU A 45 -2.05 -8.42 -0.69
CA GLU A 45 -0.85 -9.26 -0.61
C GLU A 45 0.35 -8.66 -1.36
N LEU A 46 0.10 -8.10 -2.55
CA LEU A 46 1.13 -7.38 -3.29
C LEU A 46 1.60 -6.13 -2.55
N ALA A 47 0.67 -5.37 -1.95
CA ALA A 47 1.00 -4.20 -1.16
C ALA A 47 1.89 -4.57 0.03
N ALA A 48 1.58 -5.65 0.75
CA ALA A 48 2.39 -6.14 1.86
C ALA A 48 3.84 -6.46 1.45
N ARG A 49 4.01 -7.16 0.32
CA ARG A 49 5.35 -7.45 -0.24
C ARG A 49 6.10 -6.20 -0.66
N LYS A 50 5.41 -5.20 -1.22
CA LYS A 50 6.02 -3.91 -1.53
C LYS A 50 6.50 -3.20 -0.28
N TYR A 51 5.71 -3.23 0.80
CA TYR A 51 6.12 -2.65 2.07
C TYR A 51 7.43 -3.28 2.55
N ASP A 52 7.48 -4.61 2.60
CA ASP A 52 8.66 -5.35 3.06
C ASP A 52 9.90 -5.05 2.19
N TYR A 53 9.70 -4.90 0.88
CA TYR A 53 10.78 -4.53 -0.03
C TYR A 53 11.32 -3.13 0.24
N PHE A 54 10.44 -2.14 0.45
CA PHE A 54 10.88 -0.77 0.69
C PHE A 54 11.42 -0.55 2.10
N SER A 55 10.99 -1.33 3.10
CA SER A 55 11.52 -1.27 4.46
C SER A 55 12.84 -2.03 4.64
N THR A 56 13.29 -2.79 3.63
CA THR A 56 14.58 -3.50 3.65
C THR A 56 15.65 -2.85 2.79
N LEU A 57 15.26 -1.84 2.00
CA LEU A 57 16.14 -0.97 1.24
C LEU A 57 16.59 0.22 2.11
N GLU A 58 17.39 -0.05 3.14
CA GLU A 58 18.15 0.98 3.87
C GLU A 58 19.66 0.75 3.69
#